data_AF-A0ABD5S3X8-F1
#
_entry.id   AF-A0ABD5S3X8-F1
#
_cell.length_a   1.000
_cell.length_b   1.000
_cell.length_c   1.000
_cell.angle_alpha   90.00
_cell.angle_beta   90.00
_cell.angle_gamma   90.00
#
_symmetry.space_group_name_H-M   'P 1'
#
loop_
_entity.id
_entity.type
_entity.pdbx_description
1 polymer ?
#
loop_
_entity_poly.entity_id
_entity_poly.type
_entity_poly.pdbx_seq_one_letter_code
_entity_poly.pdbx_strand_id
1 'polypeptide(L)'
;MSDPALDVVEFLLTAHLYTENRDLDGDDLPPRFRETFFTDGEIERPLTVTEETARTATSVQRPWEAVSDLLFTQRAEFSGELSLTQPEMALDWFLERADEERLLTNPTVARAAEG
;
A
#
# COMPACT_ATOMS: atom_id res chain seq x y z
N MET A 1 -14.18 2.19 12.89
CA MET A 1 -13.44 3.30 12.30
C MET A 1 -12.11 2.73 11.87
N SER A 2 -11.72 2.95 10.62
CA SER A 2 -10.42 2.47 10.14
C SER A 2 -9.31 3.30 10.78
N ASP A 3 -8.18 2.66 11.10
CA ASP A 3 -6.98 3.34 11.54
C ASP A 3 -6.31 3.98 10.31
N PRO A 4 -6.19 5.32 10.23
CA PRO A 4 -5.61 5.99 9.06
C PRO A 4 -4.19 5.53 8.74
N ALA A 5 -3.39 5.17 9.75
CA ALA A 5 -2.05 4.65 9.54
C ALA A 5 -2.12 3.26 8.90
N LEU A 6 -3.02 2.41 9.39
CA LEU A 6 -3.24 1.07 8.84
C LEU A 6 -3.65 1.10 7.37
N ASP A 7 -4.55 2.01 6.99
CA ASP A 7 -4.99 2.15 5.59
C ASP A 7 -3.85 2.59 4.67
N VAL A 8 -3.05 3.57 5.09
CA VAL A 8 -1.93 4.07 4.29
C VAL A 8 -0.81 3.03 4.20
N VAL A 9 -0.49 2.33 5.30
CA VAL A 9 0.51 1.26 5.29
C VAL A 9 0.06 0.10 4.41
N GLU A 10 -1.21 -0.28 4.44
CA GLU A 10 -1.75 -1.31 3.54
C GLU A 10 -1.53 -0.94 2.07
N PHE A 11 -1.83 0.31 1.71
CA PHE A 11 -1.65 0.79 0.34
C PHE A 11 -0.18 0.78 -0.08
N LEU A 12 0.72 1.25 0.79
CA LEU A 12 2.16 1.23 0.55
C LEU A 12 2.70 -0.21 0.40
N LEU A 13 2.29 -1.12 1.27
CA LEU A 13 2.65 -2.54 1.20
C LEU A 13 2.16 -3.16 -0.11
N THR A 14 0.91 -2.90 -0.47
CA THR A 14 0.32 -3.43 -1.71
C THR A 14 1.10 -2.95 -2.93
N ALA A 15 1.38 -1.64 -3.02
CA ALA A 15 2.12 -1.07 -4.13
C ALA A 15 3.53 -1.66 -4.23
N HIS A 16 4.22 -1.79 -3.09
CA HIS A 16 5.56 -2.37 -3.02
C HIS A 16 5.59 -3.85 -3.43
N LEU A 17 4.78 -4.69 -2.77
CA LEU A 17 4.73 -6.13 -3.01
C LEU A 17 4.29 -6.47 -4.44
N TYR A 18 3.31 -5.73 -4.99
CA TYR A 18 2.90 -5.88 -6.38
C TYR A 18 4.00 -5.50 -7.37
N THR A 19 4.77 -4.46 -7.07
CA THR A 19 5.89 -4.04 -7.89
C THR A 19 6.99 -5.11 -7.93
N GLU A 20 7.34 -5.66 -6.77
CA GLU A 20 8.42 -6.64 -6.62
C GLU A 20 8.04 -8.03 -7.15
N ASN A 21 6.79 -8.48 -6.94
CA ASN A 21 6.36 -9.81 -7.34
C ASN A 21 5.79 -9.84 -8.78
N ARG A 22 6.60 -10.33 -9.71
CA ARG A 22 6.25 -10.45 -11.15
C ARG A 22 5.20 -11.51 -11.46
N ASP A 23 4.89 -12.40 -10.52
CA ASP A 23 3.84 -13.43 -10.70
C ASP A 23 2.44 -12.88 -10.43
N LEU A 24 2.33 -11.73 -9.75
CA LEU A 24 1.05 -11.06 -9.53
C LEU A 24 0.55 -10.43 -10.83
N ASP A 25 -0.75 -10.25 -10.97
CA ASP A 25 -1.36 -9.49 -12.06
C ASP A 25 -2.42 -8.51 -11.54
N GLY A 26 -3.05 -7.77 -12.45
CA GLY A 26 -4.04 -6.77 -12.07
C GLY A 26 -5.13 -7.32 -11.15
N ASP A 27 -5.48 -8.61 -11.26
CA ASP A 27 -6.50 -9.25 -10.44
C ASP A 27 -6.10 -9.46 -8.97
N ASP A 28 -4.81 -9.40 -8.65
CA ASP A 28 -4.29 -9.51 -7.29
C ASP A 28 -4.29 -8.19 -6.50
N LEU A 29 -4.59 -7.07 -7.16
CA LEU A 29 -4.78 -5.78 -6.50
C LEU A 29 -6.20 -5.66 -5.96
N PRO A 30 -6.39 -5.18 -4.71
CA PRO A 30 -7.71 -4.82 -4.20
C PRO A 30 -8.42 -3.87 -5.18
N PRO A 31 -9.72 -4.05 -5.47
CA PRO A 31 -10.44 -3.17 -6.40
C PRO A 31 -10.29 -1.68 -6.06
N ARG A 32 -10.34 -1.33 -4.76
CA ARG A 32 -10.14 0.04 -4.25
C ARG A 32 -8.77 0.65 -4.58
N PHE A 33 -7.74 -0.17 -4.73
CA PHE A 33 -6.38 0.29 -5.04
C PHE A 33 -6.09 0.19 -6.53
N ARG A 34 -6.65 -0.83 -7.19
CA ARG A 34 -6.52 -1.06 -8.63
C ARG A 34 -6.93 0.16 -9.45
N GLU A 35 -8.07 0.77 -9.13
CA GLU A 35 -8.57 1.95 -9.83
C GLU A 35 -7.60 3.15 -9.78
N THR A 36 -6.79 3.24 -8.73
CA THR A 36 -5.82 4.35 -8.57
C THR A 36 -4.62 4.22 -9.50
N PHE A 37 -4.26 2.98 -9.88
CA PHE A 37 -3.09 2.71 -10.73
C PHE A 37 -3.44 2.39 -12.18
N PHE A 38 -4.72 2.23 -12.49
CA PHE A 38 -5.17 1.89 -13.83
C PHE A 38 -5.05 3.10 -14.77
N THR A 39 -4.16 3.00 -15.76
CA THR A 39 -3.90 4.04 -16.75
C THR A 39 -3.86 3.42 -18.14
N ASP A 40 -4.52 4.05 -19.12
CA ASP A 40 -4.52 3.62 -20.54
C ASP A 40 -4.87 2.14 -20.80
N GLY A 41 -5.66 1.53 -19.91
CA GLY A 41 -6.15 0.16 -20.07
C GLY A 41 -5.30 -0.90 -19.37
N GLU A 42 -4.21 -0.51 -18.71
CA GLU A 42 -3.32 -1.41 -17.99
C GLU A 42 -2.83 -0.83 -16.66
N ILE A 43 -2.09 -1.64 -15.91
CA ILE A 43 -1.45 -1.24 -14.66
C ILE A 43 0.05 -1.25 -14.92
N GLU A 44 0.63 -0.07 -15.07
CA GLU A 44 2.05 0.10 -15.32
C GLU A 44 2.85 -0.10 -14.04
N ARG A 45 3.96 -0.84 -14.13
CA ARG A 45 4.91 -1.04 -13.02
C ARG A 45 6.16 -0.18 -13.22
N PRO A 46 6.78 0.34 -12.15
CA PRO A 46 6.41 0.17 -10.73
C PRO A 46 5.19 0.98 -10.32
N LEU A 47 4.52 0.54 -9.24
CA LEU A 47 3.44 1.32 -8.62
C LEU A 47 4.06 2.39 -7.73
N THR A 48 4.04 3.64 -8.19
CA THR A 48 4.49 4.79 -7.40
C THR A 48 3.36 5.34 -6.55
N VAL A 49 3.60 5.46 -5.24
CA VAL A 49 2.65 6.05 -4.29
C VAL A 49 3.02 7.50 -4.00
N THR A 50 2.05 8.39 -4.13
CA THR A 50 2.13 9.82 -3.79
C THR A 50 1.09 10.14 -2.71
N GLU A 51 1.17 11.31 -2.08
CA GLU A 51 0.10 11.74 -1.16
C GLU A 51 -1.28 11.83 -1.84
N GLU A 52 -1.33 12.13 -3.14
CA GLU A 52 -2.58 12.22 -3.90
C GLU A 52 -3.20 10.85 -4.16
N THR A 53 -2.40 9.90 -4.64
CA THR A 53 -2.86 8.53 -4.87
C THR A 53 -3.22 7.84 -3.56
N ALA A 54 -2.41 8.02 -2.50
CA ALA A 54 -2.71 7.49 -1.17
C ALA A 54 -4.03 8.05 -0.61
N ARG A 55 -4.26 9.36 -0.75
CA ARG A 55 -5.53 9.99 -0.33
C ARG A 55 -6.72 9.43 -1.11
N THR A 56 -6.57 9.24 -2.42
CA THR A 56 -7.63 8.69 -3.28
C THR A 56 -7.97 7.26 -2.90
N ALA A 57 -6.95 6.41 -2.72
CA ALA A 57 -7.10 5.00 -2.40
C ALA A 57 -7.63 4.74 -0.99
N THR A 58 -7.25 5.56 0.00
CA THR A 58 -7.52 5.33 1.43
C THR A 58 -8.56 6.26 2.03
N SER A 59 -8.94 7.33 1.32
CA SER A 59 -9.72 8.46 1.87
C SER A 59 -9.06 9.20 3.04
N VAL A 60 -7.78 8.94 3.34
CA VAL A 60 -7.03 9.62 4.41
C VAL A 60 -6.56 10.99 3.92
N GLN A 61 -7.00 12.05 4.60
CA GLN A 61 -6.76 13.43 4.15
C GLN A 61 -5.32 13.91 4.30
N ARG A 62 -4.51 13.30 5.17
CA ARG A 62 -3.10 13.68 5.32
C ARG A 62 -2.27 12.39 5.44
N PRO A 63 -2.08 11.65 4.33
CA PRO A 63 -1.48 10.32 4.37
C PRO A 63 -0.11 10.30 5.01
N TRP A 64 0.75 11.28 4.68
CA TRP A 64 2.07 11.39 5.29
C TRP A 64 2.01 11.60 6.80
N GLU A 65 1.15 12.49 7.30
CA GLU A 65 1.01 12.73 8.74
C GLU A 65 0.49 11.50 9.50
N ALA A 66 -0.28 10.64 8.84
CA ALA A 66 -0.76 9.40 9.45
C ALA A 66 0.36 8.37 9.67
N VAL A 67 1.43 8.42 8.88
CA VAL A 67 2.49 7.39 8.90
C VAL A 67 3.88 7.93 9.24
N SER A 68 4.08 9.25 9.31
CA SER A 68 5.41 9.86 9.46
C SER A 68 6.15 9.47 10.74
N ASP A 69 5.43 9.02 11.77
CA ASP A 69 6.01 8.55 13.03
C ASP A 69 6.46 7.07 12.97
N LEU A 70 6.16 6.36 11.88
CA LEU A 70 6.54 4.97 11.68
C LEU A 70 7.96 4.88 11.10
N LEU A 71 8.81 4.11 11.77
CA LEU A 71 10.25 3.95 11.47
C LEU A 71 10.54 3.35 10.08
N PHE A 72 9.54 2.75 9.44
CA PHE A 72 9.66 2.07 8.16
C PHE A 72 9.06 2.87 7.00
N THR A 73 8.67 4.14 7.21
CA THR A 73 8.11 4.99 6.16
C THR A 73 8.99 6.19 5.86
N GLN A 74 8.96 6.63 4.61
CA GLN A 74 9.64 7.84 4.18
C GLN A 74 8.82 8.59 3.13
N ARG A 75 9.09 9.89 3.01
CA ARG A 75 8.58 10.75 1.94
C ARG A 75 9.73 11.42 1.22
N ALA A 76 9.76 11.28 -0.11
CA ALA A 76 10.72 11.99 -0.94
C ALA A 76 10.40 13.50 -0.97
N GLU A 77 11.40 14.33 -0.69
CA GLU A 77 11.21 15.79 -0.55
C GLU A 77 10.76 16.48 -1.85
N PHE A 78 11.21 15.99 -3.00
CA PHE A 78 10.94 16.61 -4.30
C PHE A 78 9.66 16.08 -4.98
N SER A 79 9.47 14.75 -5.00
CA SER A 79 8.33 14.13 -5.67
C SER A 79 7.11 13.99 -4.77
N GLY A 80 7.26 14.08 -3.44
CA GLY A 80 6.19 13.75 -2.50
C GLY A 80 5.82 12.26 -2.52
N GLU A 81 6.69 11.41 -3.09
CA GLU A 81 6.52 9.97 -3.12
C GLU A 81 6.61 9.40 -1.71
N LEU A 82 5.66 8.55 -1.34
CA LEU A 82 5.65 7.81 -0.10
C LEU A 82 6.15 6.39 -0.37
N SER A 83 7.07 5.90 0.44
CA SER A 83 7.64 4.56 0.28
C SER A 83 8.00 3.91 1.61
N LEU A 84 8.21 2.59 1.57
CA LEU A 84 8.66 1.79 2.70
C LEU A 84 10.19 1.67 2.68
N THR A 85 10.84 2.02 3.78
CA THR A 85 12.29 1.81 3.96
C THR A 85 12.61 0.41 4.48
N GLN A 86 11.65 -0.21 5.17
CA GLN A 86 11.78 -1.54 5.75
C GLN A 86 10.49 -2.33 5.49
N PRO A 87 10.30 -2.89 4.28
CA PRO A 87 9.04 -3.54 3.88
C PRO A 87 8.65 -4.74 4.76
N GLU A 88 9.63 -5.53 5.20
CA GLU A 88 9.40 -6.66 6.10
C GLU A 88 8.82 -6.19 7.45
N MET A 89 9.42 -5.16 8.04
CA MET A 89 8.91 -4.55 9.29
C MET A 89 7.51 -3.96 9.11
N ALA A 90 7.25 -3.34 7.96
CA ALA A 90 5.93 -2.80 7.64
C ALA A 90 4.88 -3.92 7.52
N LEU A 91 5.24 -5.05 6.91
CA LEU A 91 4.38 -6.21 6.79
C LEU A 91 4.06 -6.80 8.16
N ASP A 92 5.06 -7.06 8.99
CA ASP A 92 4.87 -7.53 10.38
C ASP A 92 3.96 -6.58 11.16
N TRP A 93 4.26 -5.27 11.11
CA TRP A 93 3.46 -4.25 11.77
C TRP A 93 2.00 -4.26 11.31
N PHE A 94 1.75 -4.47 10.01
CA PHE A 94 0.42 -4.55 9.44
C PHE A 94 -0.32 -5.82 9.88
N LEU A 95 0.32 -6.97 9.81
CA LEU A 95 -0.27 -8.27 10.19
C LEU A 95 -0.66 -8.34 11.67
N GLU A 96 0.10 -7.68 12.55
CA GLU A 96 -0.24 -7.57 13.98
C GLU A 96 -1.54 -6.76 14.24
N ARG A 97 -1.97 -5.94 13.28
CA ARG A 97 -3.05 -4.95 13.45
C ARG A 97 -4.25 -5.20 12.54
N ALA A 98 -4.05 -5.82 11.39
CA ALA A 98 -5.10 -6.18 10.46
C ALA A 98 -5.91 -7.37 11.00
N ASP A 99 -7.23 -7.30 10.86
CA ASP A 99 -8.09 -8.45 11.06
C ASP A 99 -8.10 -9.34 9.80
N GLU A 100 -8.57 -10.58 9.98
CA GLU A 100 -8.66 -11.56 8.90
C GLU A 100 -9.54 -11.05 7.75
N GLU A 101 -10.64 -10.35 8.07
CA GLU A 101 -11.53 -9.76 7.07
C GLU A 101 -10.79 -8.76 6.17
N ARG A 102 -9.96 -7.89 6.74
CA ARG A 102 -9.13 -6.97 5.94
C ARG A 102 -8.11 -7.72 5.09
N LEU A 103 -7.41 -8.71 5.65
CA LEU A 103 -6.42 -9.49 4.91
C LEU A 103 -7.03 -10.17 3.68
N LEU A 104 -8.24 -10.73 3.82
CA LEU A 104 -8.98 -11.36 2.72
C LEU A 104 -9.37 -10.37 1.60
N THR A 105 -9.42 -9.07 1.88
CA THR A 105 -9.68 -8.03 0.86
C THR A 105 -8.44 -7.65 0.06
N ASN A 106 -7.26 -8.17 0.43
CA ASN A 106 -5.99 -7.82 -0.19
C ASN A 106 -5.16 -9.05 -0.58
N PRO A 107 -5.39 -9.61 -1.77
CA PRO A 107 -4.69 -10.82 -2.25
C PRO A 107 -3.17 -10.64 -2.29
N THR A 108 -2.70 -9.45 -2.66
CA THR A 108 -1.28 -9.11 -2.71
C THR A 108 -0.62 -9.27 -1.33
N VAL A 109 -1.21 -8.67 -0.29
CA VAL A 109 -0.68 -8.78 1.08
C VAL A 109 -0.89 -10.18 1.66
N ALA A 110 -2.05 -10.80 1.41
CA ALA A 110 -2.34 -12.16 1.86
C ALA A 110 -1.30 -13.16 1.34
N ARG A 111 -0.95 -13.07 0.05
CA ARG A 111 0.10 -13.92 -0.56
C ARG A 111 1.46 -13.73 0.12
N ALA A 112 1.81 -12.51 0.51
CA ALA A 112 3.06 -12.23 1.20
C ALA A 112 3.06 -12.76 2.65
N ALA A 113 1.91 -12.82 3.30
CA ALA A 113 1.77 -13.34 4.66
C ALA A 113 1.85 -14.87 4.74
N GLU A 114 1.63 -15.57 3.62
CA GLU A 114 1.71 -17.04 3.52
C GLU A 114 3.12 -17.58 3.21
N GLY A 115 4.07 -16.72 2.85
CA GLY A 115 5.44 -17.07 2.44
C GLY A 115 6.45 -17.10 3.57
#